data_AF-A0A963JNB0-F1
#
_entry.id   AF-A0A963JNB0-F1
#
_cell.length_a   1.000
_cell.length_b   1.000
_cell.length_c   1.000
_cell.angle_alpha   90.00
_cell.angle_beta   90.00
_cell.angle_gamma   90.00
#
_symmetry.space_group_name_H-M   'P 1'
#
loop_
_entity.id
_entity.type
_entity.pdbx_description
1 polymer ?
#
loop_
_entity_poly.entity_id
_entity_poly.type
_entity_poly.pdbx_seq_one_letter_code
_entity_poly.pdbx_strand_id
1 'polypeptide(L)'
;MFTASKKAASKRRPVNLTIREDLLKTARLLNLNTSKAAEMGIEDAIRKAQASKWLESNKKALLAHNVRVEKEGTLLKPDWMPE
;
A
#
# COMPACT_ATOMS: atom_id res chain seq x y z
N MET A 1 5.62 19.66 -5.81
CA MET A 1 4.52 19.80 -4.84
C MET A 1 3.58 18.61 -5.01
N PHE A 2 3.67 17.58 -4.17
CA PHE A 2 2.70 16.47 -4.17
C PHE A 2 1.59 16.83 -3.18
N THR A 3 0.48 17.35 -3.69
CA THR A 3 -0.70 17.61 -2.89
C THR A 3 -1.33 16.25 -2.56
N ALA A 4 -1.29 15.88 -1.28
CA ALA A 4 -2.07 14.75 -0.78
C ALA A 4 -3.55 15.04 -1.04
N SER A 5 -4.13 14.38 -2.05
CA SER A 5 -5.55 14.48 -2.34
C SER A 5 -6.32 14.00 -1.10
N LYS A 6 -7.00 14.94 -0.45
CA LYS A 6 -7.87 14.69 0.70
C LYS A 6 -8.97 13.74 0.23
N LYS A 7 -8.92 12.49 0.67
CA LYS A 7 -9.86 11.43 0.28
C LYS A 7 -11.28 11.91 0.61
N ALA A 8 -12.05 12.28 -0.41
CA ALA A 8 -13.44 12.66 -0.25
C ALA A 8 -14.18 11.47 0.41
N ALA A 9 -14.88 11.74 1.52
CA ALA A 9 -15.63 10.71 2.23
C ALA A 9 -16.71 10.12 1.30
N SER A 10 -16.41 8.97 0.69
CA SER A 10 -17.37 8.28 -0.14
C SER A 10 -18.48 7.73 0.75
N LYS A 11 -19.71 7.69 0.22
CA LYS A 11 -20.85 7.14 0.96
C LYS A 11 -20.58 5.66 1.26
N ARG A 12 -20.47 5.30 2.54
CA ARG A 12 -20.38 3.91 2.98
C ARG A 12 -21.66 3.19 2.57
N ARG A 13 -21.50 2.06 1.88
CA ARG A 13 -22.60 1.14 1.59
C ARG A 13 -22.49 -0.06 2.52
N PRO A 14 -23.58 -0.49 3.18
CA PRO A 14 -23.56 -1.74 3.92
C PRO A 14 -23.35 -2.90 2.94
N VAL A 15 -22.40 -3.78 3.25
CA VAL A 15 -22.09 -4.97 2.46
C VAL A 15 -22.15 -6.17 3.40
N ASN A 16 -22.83 -7.23 2.99
CA ASN A 16 -22.82 -8.50 3.71
C ASN A 16 -21.53 -9.25 3.37
N LEU A 17 -20.69 -9.46 4.38
CA LEU A 17 -19.40 -10.13 4.25
C LEU A 17 -19.38 -11.36 5.17
N THR A 18 -18.83 -12.47 4.65
CA THR A 18 -18.60 -13.67 5.46
C THR A 18 -17.21 -13.57 6.09
N ILE A 19 -17.16 -13.55 7.42
CA ILE A 19 -15.91 -13.45 8.20
C ILE A 19 -15.89 -14.64 9.18
N ARG A 20 -14.69 -15.18 9.44
CA ARG A 20 -14.52 -16.26 10.41
C ARG A 20 -15.09 -15.88 11.78
N GLU A 21 -15.78 -16.83 12.39
CA GLU A 21 -16.48 -16.62 13.66
C GLU A 21 -15.52 -16.34 14.83
N ASP A 22 -14.35 -16.97 14.85
CA ASP A 22 -13.34 -16.77 15.89
C ASP A 22 -12.80 -15.33 15.91
N LEU A 23 -12.57 -14.74 14.73
CA LEU A 23 -12.15 -13.34 14.60
C LEU A 23 -13.24 -12.38 15.09
N LEU A 24 -14.52 -12.67 14.80
CA LEU A 24 -15.63 -11.86 15.27
C LEU A 24 -15.81 -11.94 16.79
N LYS A 25 -15.66 -13.14 17.38
CA LYS A 25 -15.68 -13.34 18.84
C LYS A 25 -14.57 -12.53 19.51
N THR A 26 -13.33 -12.65 19.03
CA THR A 26 -12.20 -11.90 19.56
C THR A 26 -12.38 -10.39 19.39
N ALA A 27 -12.86 -9.93 18.23
CA ALA A 27 -13.11 -8.51 18.01
C ALA A 27 -14.18 -7.96 18.95
N ARG A 28 -15.25 -8.72 19.24
CA ARG A 28 -16.28 -8.34 20.21
C ARG A 28 -15.73 -8.30 21.64
N LEU A 29 -14.94 -9.30 22.03
CA LEU A 29 -14.27 -9.33 23.35
C LEU A 29 -13.37 -8.11 23.56
N LEU A 30 -12.67 -7.69 22.51
CA LEU A 30 -11.79 -6.52 22.51
C LEU A 30 -12.53 -5.20 22.22
N ASN A 31 -13.86 -5.23 22.10
CA ASN A 31 -14.71 -4.07 21.79
C ASN A 31 -14.27 -3.30 20.52
N LEU A 32 -13.75 -4.01 19.52
CA LEU A 32 -13.27 -3.43 18.27
C LEU A 32 -14.42 -3.17 17.30
N ASN A 33 -14.33 -2.06 16.58
CA ASN A 33 -15.25 -1.76 15.48
C ASN A 33 -14.90 -2.63 14.26
N THR A 34 -15.60 -3.76 14.11
CA THR A 34 -15.37 -4.74 13.04
C THR A 34 -15.53 -4.15 11.64
N SER A 35 -16.48 -3.24 11.43
CA SER A 35 -16.68 -2.57 10.14
C SER A 35 -15.47 -1.71 9.78
N LYS A 36 -14.96 -0.92 10.73
CA LYS A 36 -13.76 -0.10 10.52
C LYS A 36 -12.52 -0.95 10.29
N ALA A 37 -12.36 -2.04 11.04
CA ALA A 37 -11.24 -2.97 10.87
C ALA A 37 -11.29 -3.65 9.49
N ALA A 38 -12.47 -4.06 9.03
CA ALA A 38 -12.67 -4.62 7.69
C ALA A 38 -12.35 -3.59 6.60
N GLU A 39 -12.80 -2.35 6.74
CA GLU A 39 -12.50 -1.25 5.82
C GLU A 39 -10.98 -1.04 5.70
N MET A 40 -10.26 -0.97 6.83
CA MET A 40 -8.80 -0.83 6.84
C MET A 40 -8.09 -2.02 6.17
N GLY A 41 -8.55 -3.25 6.43
CA GLY A 41 -7.98 -4.44 5.80
C GLY A 41 -8.18 -4.46 4.28
N ILE A 42 -9.35 -4.04 3.81
CA ILE A 42 -9.64 -3.92 2.37
C ILE A 42 -8.76 -2.84 1.73
N GLU A 43 -8.61 -1.68 2.37
CA GLU A 43 -7.72 -0.62 1.86
C GLU A 43 -6.26 -1.10 1.73
N ASP A 44 -5.78 -1.86 2.71
CA ASP A 44 -4.42 -2.40 2.67
C ASP A 44 -4.25 -3.47 1.58
N ALA A 45 -5.23 -4.36 1.42
CA ALA A 45 -5.23 -5.34 0.34
C ALA A 45 -5.22 -4.66 -1.04
N ILE A 46 -6.05 -3.62 -1.24
CA ILE A 46 -6.08 -2.83 -2.48
C ILE A 46 -4.71 -2.19 -2.74
N ARG A 47 -4.12 -1.55 -1.73
CA ARG A 47 -2.81 -0.91 -1.84
C ARG A 47 -1.74 -1.90 -2.27
N LYS A 48 -1.69 -3.07 -1.63
CA LYS A 48 -0.75 -4.15 -1.96
C LYS A 48 -0.94 -4.66 -3.39
N ALA A 49 -2.18 -4.90 -3.80
CA ALA A 49 -2.48 -5.34 -5.16
C ALA A 49 -2.06 -4.30 -6.22
N GLN A 50 -2.34 -3.02 -5.96
CA GLN A 50 -1.93 -1.92 -6.84
C GLN A 50 -0.40 -1.79 -6.92
N ALA A 51 0.29 -1.89 -5.78
CA ALA A 51 1.75 -1.87 -5.74
C ALA A 51 2.36 -3.03 -6.54
N SER A 52 1.83 -4.24 -6.37
CA SER A 52 2.28 -5.42 -7.15
C SER A 52 2.09 -5.20 -8.65
N LYS A 53 0.91 -4.73 -9.07
CA LYS A 53 0.62 -4.46 -10.47
C LYS A 53 1.52 -3.37 -11.05
N TRP A 54 1.83 -2.34 -10.25
CA TRP A 54 2.75 -1.28 -10.65
C TRP A 54 4.17 -1.81 -10.81
N LEU A 55 4.65 -2.65 -9.89
CA LEU A 55 5.98 -3.27 -9.99
C LEU A 55 6.10 -4.13 -11.25
N GLU A 56 5.08 -4.91 -11.57
CA GLU A 56 5.04 -5.73 -12.78
C GLU A 56 5.11 -4.87 -14.05
N SER A 57 4.29 -3.81 -14.13
CA SER A 57 4.27 -2.94 -15.32
C SER A 57 5.54 -2.10 -15.45
N ASN A 58 6.17 -1.71 -14.34
CA ASN A 58 7.37 -0.89 -14.34
C ASN A 58 8.66 -1.71 -14.32
N LYS A 59 8.60 -3.04 -14.27
CA LYS A 59 9.78 -3.91 -14.20
C LYS A 59 10.83 -3.59 -15.25
N LYS A 60 10.42 -3.37 -16.51
CA LYS A 60 11.33 -3.00 -17.61
C LYS A 60 11.98 -1.64 -17.40
N ALA A 61 11.21 -0.64 -16.96
CA ALA A 61 11.71 0.70 -16.70
C ALA A 61 12.70 0.71 -15.52
N LEU A 62 12.38 -0.04 -14.45
CA LEU A 62 13.27 -0.23 -13.30
C LEU A 62 14.57 -0.92 -13.70
N LEU A 63 14.51 -1.98 -14.51
CA LEU A 63 15.72 -2.64 -15.02
C LEU A 63 16.57 -1.70 -15.89
N ALA A 64 15.95 -0.96 -16.81
CA ALA A 64 16.66 0.02 -17.63
C ALA A 64 17.31 1.11 -16.77
N HIS A 65 16.62 1.58 -15.75
CA HIS A 65 17.15 2.54 -14.80
C HIS A 65 18.35 1.97 -14.03
N ASN A 66 18.25 0.74 -13.52
CA ASN A 66 19.35 0.09 -12.80
C ASN A 66 20.59 -0.09 -13.68
N VAL A 67 20.42 -0.55 -14.93
CA VAL A 67 21.52 -0.66 -15.90
C VAL A 67 22.18 0.69 -16.16
N ARG A 68 21.40 1.77 -16.25
CA ARG A 68 21.94 3.13 -16.39
C ARG A 68 22.74 3.53 -15.15
N VAL A 69 22.22 3.30 -13.94
CA VAL A 69 22.91 3.63 -12.67
C VAL A 69 24.21 2.83 -12.53
N GLU A 70 24.24 1.56 -12.91
CA GLU A 70 25.46 0.75 -12.88
C GLU A 70 26.55 1.28 -13.83
N LYS A 71 26.14 1.82 -14.99
CA LYS A 71 27.08 2.37 -16.00
C LYS A 71 27.56 3.78 -15.68
N GLU A 72 26.64 4.65 -15.27
CA GLU A 72 26.87 6.10 -15.14
C GLU A 72 27.04 6.55 -13.69
N GLY A 73 26.72 5.67 -12.72
CA GLY A 73 26.62 6.03 -11.32
C GLY A 73 25.32 6.76 -10.96
N THR A 74 25.25 7.20 -9.71
CA THR A 74 24.17 8.07 -9.24
C THR A 74 24.46 9.52 -9.62
N LEU A 75 23.39 10.30 -9.87
CA LEU A 75 23.52 11.72 -10.22
C LEU A 75 24.12 12.56 -9.09
N LEU A 76 23.83 12.15 -7.84
CA LEU A 76 24.31 12.79 -6.64
C LEU A 76 24.84 11.71 -5.71
N LYS A 77 26.02 11.94 -5.17
CA LYS A 77 26.53 11.20 -4.02
C LYS A 77 26.18 12.00 -2.77
N PRO A 78 25.45 11.42 -1.80
CA PRO A 78 25.16 12.14 -0.57
C PRO A 78 26.38 12.18 0.35
N ASP A 79 26.52 13.26 1.12
CA ASP A 79 27.70 13.57 1.96
C ASP A 79 27.97 12.53 3.07
N TRP A 80 26.99 11.70 3.39
CA TRP A 80 27.09 10.63 4.39
C TRP A 80 27.53 9.27 3.80
N MET A 81 27.74 9.18 2.49
CA MET A 81 28.21 7.95 1.85
C MET A 81 29.74 7.88 1.97
N PRO A 82 30.29 6.80 2.58
CA PRO A 82 31.74 6.62 2.62
C PRO A 82 32.32 6.41 1.21
N GLU A 83 33.57 6.84 1.02
CA GLU A 83 34.37 6.66 -0.21
C GLU A 83 34.52 5.19 -0.62
#